data_AF-A0A1X1Z8I7-F1
#
_entry.id   AF-A0A1X1Z8I7-F1
#
_cell.length_a   1.000
_cell.length_b   1.000
_cell.length_c   1.000
_cell.angle_alpha   90.00
_cell.angle_beta   90.00
_cell.angle_gamma   90.00
#
_symmetry.space_group_name_H-M   'P 1'
#
loop_
_entity.id
_entity.type
_entity.pdbx_description
1 polymer ?
#
loop_
_entity_poly.entity_id
_entity_poly.type
_entity_poly.pdbx_seq_one_letter_code
_entity_poly.pdbx_strand_id
1 'polypeptide(L)'
;MSRGLGAVLTLLGIAAAACPAARADAVDNAFVTAVKNKGIQFASPQAAIVAGHEVCDELDLGKQKSDVANEVMTNSNLDGYRAGYFIGASVAAYCPRHRAS
;
A
#
# COMPACT_ATOMS: atom_id res chain seq x y z
N MET A 1 -0.05 -53.39 -9.99
CA MET A 1 -0.67 -54.20 -8.93
C MET A 1 0.03 -53.86 -7.62
N SER A 2 -0.72 -53.79 -6.51
CA SER A 2 -0.31 -53.52 -5.11
C SER A 2 -0.36 -52.07 -4.58
N ARG A 3 -1.61 -51.65 -4.30
CA ARG A 3 -2.18 -51.11 -3.05
C ARG A 3 -1.31 -50.22 -2.14
N GLY A 4 -1.80 -49.00 -1.88
CA GLY A 4 -1.48 -48.21 -0.69
C GLY A 4 -2.58 -47.18 -0.40
N LEU A 5 -3.55 -47.57 0.43
CA LEU A 5 -4.58 -46.71 1.00
C LEU A 5 -3.94 -45.86 2.11
N GLY A 6 -4.07 -44.53 2.11
CA GLY A 6 -3.42 -43.71 3.13
C GLY A 6 -3.91 -42.27 3.25
N ALA A 7 -4.92 -42.10 4.10
CA ALA A 7 -5.25 -40.91 4.89
C ALA A 7 -5.48 -39.56 4.17
N VAL A 8 -6.76 -39.29 3.91
CA VAL A 8 -7.31 -37.93 3.78
C VAL A 8 -7.16 -37.23 5.14
N LEU A 9 -6.20 -36.32 5.26
CA LEU A 9 -6.13 -35.31 6.32
C LEU A 9 -6.69 -34.00 5.75
N THR A 10 -8.02 -33.88 5.73
CA THR A 10 -8.67 -32.58 5.54
C THR A 10 -8.45 -31.76 6.81
N LEU A 11 -7.35 -31.03 6.86
CA LEU A 11 -7.23 -29.88 7.74
C LEU A 11 -8.33 -28.91 7.34
N LEU A 12 -9.35 -28.77 8.19
CA LEU A 12 -10.29 -27.66 8.19
C LEU A 12 -9.48 -26.37 8.40
N GLY A 13 -8.88 -25.86 7.34
CA GLY A 13 -8.51 -24.47 7.25
C GLY A 13 -9.81 -23.69 7.18
N ILE A 14 -10.21 -23.10 8.30
CA ILE A 14 -11.21 -22.03 8.30
C ILE A 14 -10.53 -20.88 7.55
N ALA A 15 -10.58 -20.93 6.22
CA ALA A 15 -10.42 -19.76 5.39
C ALA A 15 -11.63 -18.89 5.68
N ALA A 16 -11.56 -18.13 6.77
CA ALA A 16 -12.32 -16.90 6.86
C ALA A 16 -11.84 -16.07 5.67
N ALA A 17 -12.58 -16.18 4.56
CA ALA A 17 -12.47 -15.32 3.41
C ALA A 17 -12.89 -13.93 3.89
N ALA A 18 -12.04 -13.27 4.67
CA ALA A 18 -12.09 -11.84 4.86
C ALA A 18 -11.93 -11.28 3.45
N CYS A 19 -13.04 -10.78 2.91
CA CYS A 19 -13.14 -10.34 1.54
C CYS A 19 -11.96 -9.39 1.25
N PRO A 20 -11.05 -9.73 0.31
CA PRO A 20 -9.87 -8.91 0.02
C PRO A 20 -10.24 -7.46 -0.33
N ALA A 21 -11.44 -7.25 -0.86
CA ALA A 21 -12.00 -5.93 -1.13
C ALA A 21 -12.24 -5.13 0.17
N ALA A 22 -12.90 -5.72 1.18
CA ALA A 22 -13.23 -5.00 2.41
C ALA A 22 -11.98 -4.52 3.19
N ARG A 23 -10.87 -5.27 3.13
CA ARG A 23 -9.59 -4.83 3.70
C ARG A 23 -8.90 -3.75 2.86
N ALA A 24 -9.03 -3.80 1.54
CA ALA A 24 -8.50 -2.77 0.65
C ALA A 24 -9.23 -1.44 0.89
N ASP A 25 -10.57 -1.47 0.89
CA ASP A 25 -11.41 -0.29 1.17
C ASP A 25 -11.07 0.35 2.53
N ALA A 26 -10.85 -0.47 3.57
CA ALA A 26 -10.49 0.04 4.88
C ALA A 26 -9.10 0.72 4.89
N VAL A 27 -8.11 0.14 4.19
CA VAL A 27 -6.76 0.70 4.06
C VAL A 27 -6.80 1.99 3.23
N ASP A 28 -7.53 2.01 2.13
CA ASP A 28 -7.69 3.16 1.25
C ASP A 28 -8.33 4.34 1.97
N ASN A 29 -9.41 4.08 2.71
CA ASN A 29 -10.08 5.10 3.52
C ASN A 29 -9.15 5.65 4.62
N ALA A 30 -8.39 4.79 5.28
CA ALA A 30 -7.43 5.20 6.31
C ALA A 30 -6.30 6.05 5.71
N PHE A 31 -5.76 5.64 4.56
CA PHE A 31 -4.73 6.37 3.84
C PHE A 31 -5.20 7.75 3.39
N VAL A 32 -6.34 7.82 2.70
CA VAL A 32 -6.94 9.09 2.23
C VAL A 32 -7.20 10.03 3.41
N THR A 33 -7.70 9.49 4.52
CA THR A 33 -7.93 10.28 5.74
C THR A 33 -6.62 10.81 6.33
N ALA A 34 -5.58 9.99 6.39
CA ALA A 34 -4.28 10.36 6.92
C ALA A 34 -3.62 11.50 6.12
N VAL A 35 -3.59 11.38 4.79
CA VAL A 35 -2.99 12.41 3.91
C VAL A 35 -3.81 13.71 3.96
N LYS A 36 -5.14 13.61 3.97
CA LYS A 36 -6.03 14.77 4.09
C LYS A 36 -5.83 15.50 5.42
N ASN A 37 -5.70 14.78 6.53
CA ASN A 37 -5.45 15.36 7.86
C ASN A 37 -4.09 16.06 7.96
N LYS A 38 -3.14 15.75 7.08
CA LYS A 38 -1.87 16.47 6.93
C LYS A 38 -1.91 17.63 5.94
N GLY A 39 -3.09 17.96 5.41
CA GLY A 39 -3.28 19.04 4.45
C GLY A 39 -2.74 18.70 3.05
N ILE A 40 -2.52 17.43 2.76
CA ILE A 40 -2.11 16.94 1.43
C ILE A 40 -3.39 16.75 0.61
N GLN A 41 -3.58 17.62 -0.38
CA GLN A 41 -4.80 17.66 -1.18
C GLN A 41 -4.57 17.01 -2.54
N PHE A 42 -5.51 16.15 -2.94
CA PHE A 42 -5.57 15.53 -4.25
C PHE A 42 -6.89 15.92 -4.92
N ALA A 43 -6.95 15.80 -6.25
CA ALA A 43 -8.16 16.08 -7.03
C ALA A 43 -9.34 15.17 -6.62
N SER A 44 -9.06 13.96 -6.15
CA SER A 44 -10.04 13.01 -5.64
C SER A 44 -9.38 12.00 -4.70
N PRO A 45 -10.16 11.27 -3.87
CA PRO A 45 -9.66 10.13 -3.09
C PRO A 45 -8.95 9.09 -3.97
N GLN A 46 -9.51 8.79 -5.14
CA GLN A 46 -8.93 7.84 -6.09
C GLN A 46 -7.57 8.30 -6.61
N ALA A 47 -7.39 9.60 -6.88
CA ALA A 47 -6.10 10.14 -7.30
C ALA A 47 -5.04 9.99 -6.20
N ALA A 48 -5.42 10.18 -4.92
CA ALA A 48 -4.52 9.94 -3.80
C ALA A 48 -4.09 8.47 -3.72
N ILE A 49 -5.04 7.54 -3.84
CA ILE A 49 -4.79 6.10 -3.79
C ILE A 49 -3.85 5.67 -4.92
N VAL A 50 -4.12 6.09 -6.16
CA VAL A 50 -3.26 5.81 -7.33
C VAL A 50 -1.85 6.34 -7.10
N ALA A 51 -1.70 7.59 -6.67
CA ALA A 51 -0.39 8.16 -6.37
C ALA A 51 0.30 7.41 -5.20
N GLY A 52 -0.46 6.91 -4.23
CA GLY A 52 0.08 6.11 -3.13
C GLY A 52 0.61 4.75 -3.57
N HIS A 53 -0.03 4.11 -4.55
CA HIS A 53 0.46 2.88 -5.17
C HIS A 53 1.70 3.13 -6.03
N GLU A 54 1.74 4.26 -6.77
CA GLU A 54 2.88 4.63 -7.61
C GLU A 54 4.19 4.75 -6.82
N VAL A 55 4.12 5.21 -5.57
CA VAL A 55 5.28 5.18 -4.65
C VAL A 55 5.87 3.77 -4.53
N CYS A 56 5.03 2.73 -4.45
CA CYS A 56 5.52 1.37 -4.37
C CYS A 56 6.19 0.92 -5.67
N ASP A 57 5.59 1.25 -6.82
CA ASP A 57 6.12 0.92 -8.13
C ASP A 57 7.50 1.57 -8.33
N GLU A 58 7.65 2.83 -7.93
CA GLU A 58 8.93 3.54 -8.00
C GLU A 58 10.02 2.94 -7.10
N LEU A 59 9.65 2.58 -5.87
CA LEU A 59 10.57 1.90 -4.95
C LEU A 59 10.94 0.48 -5.45
N ASP A 60 10.00 -0.23 -6.07
CA ASP A 60 10.24 -1.54 -6.67
C ASP A 60 11.14 -1.46 -7.92
N LEU A 61 11.13 -0.32 -8.62
CA LEU A 61 12.09 0.01 -9.68
C LEU A 61 13.47 0.43 -9.14
N GLY A 62 13.64 0.50 -7.82
CA GLY A 62 14.91 0.82 -7.16
C GLY A 62 15.17 2.32 -6.96
N LYS A 63 14.18 3.20 -7.18
CA LYS A 63 14.30 4.62 -6.78
C LYS A 63 14.41 4.71 -5.26
N GLN A 64 15.16 5.70 -4.76
CA GLN A 64 15.21 5.95 -3.32
C GLN A 64 13.99 6.75 -2.87
N LYS A 65 13.54 6.54 -1.63
CA LYS A 65 12.43 7.29 -1.01
C LYS A 65 12.61 8.82 -1.12
N SER A 66 13.85 9.31 -1.05
CA SER A 66 14.20 10.72 -1.22
C SER A 66 13.97 11.24 -2.65
N ASP A 67 14.26 10.41 -3.64
CA ASP A 67 14.11 10.78 -5.06
C ASP A 67 12.62 10.86 -5.41
N VAL A 68 11.84 9.87 -4.96
CA VAL A 68 10.38 9.87 -5.05
C VAL A 68 9.78 11.08 -4.33
N ALA A 69 10.27 11.42 -3.13
CA ALA A 69 9.81 12.61 -2.41
C ALA A 69 10.11 13.91 -3.16
N ASN A 70 11.30 14.03 -3.78
CA ASN A 70 11.65 15.19 -4.62
C ASN A 70 10.75 15.29 -5.86
N GLU A 71 10.41 14.17 -6.47
CA GLU A 71 9.51 14.11 -7.62
C GLU A 71 8.09 14.54 -7.24
N VAL A 72 7.58 14.07 -6.10
CA VAL A 72 6.31 14.53 -5.52
C VAL A 72 6.33 16.03 -5.23
N MET A 73 7.41 16.56 -4.67
CA MET A 73 7.57 18.01 -4.43
C MET A 73 7.64 18.82 -5.73
N THR A 74 8.20 18.24 -6.80
CA THR A 74 8.34 18.95 -8.09
C THR A 74 7.03 18.99 -8.85
N ASN A 75 6.24 17.91 -8.75
CA ASN A 75 4.97 17.77 -9.46
C ASN A 75 3.76 18.23 -8.65
N SER A 76 3.95 18.59 -7.38
CA SER A 76 2.88 19.03 -6.47
C SER A 76 3.31 20.24 -5.66
N ASN A 77 2.35 20.96 -5.05
CA ASN A 77 2.66 22.08 -4.17
C ASN A 77 2.98 21.62 -2.72
N LEU A 78 3.64 20.47 -2.57
CA LEU A 78 4.00 19.89 -1.27
C LEU A 78 5.41 20.30 -0.87
N ASP A 79 5.59 20.64 0.40
CA ASP A 79 6.92 20.79 0.99
C ASP A 79 7.53 19.42 1.32
N GLY A 80 8.83 19.39 1.63
CA GLY A 80 9.53 18.14 1.94
C GLY A 80 8.96 17.37 3.13
N TYR A 81 8.35 18.06 4.11
CA TYR A 81 7.69 17.41 5.23
C TYR A 81 6.44 16.65 4.79
N ARG A 82 5.57 17.30 4.00
CA ARG A 82 4.35 16.68 3.47
C ARG A 82 4.67 15.59 2.45
N ALA A 83 5.65 15.80 1.59
CA ALA A 83 6.11 14.79 0.64
C ALA A 83 6.63 13.55 1.39
N GLY A 84 7.53 13.73 2.38
CA GLY A 84 8.01 12.61 3.20
C GLY A 84 6.90 11.89 3.96
N TYR A 85 5.93 12.62 4.50
CA TYR A 85 4.75 12.03 5.13
C TYR A 85 3.93 11.19 4.14
N PHE A 86 3.70 11.72 2.93
CA PHE A 86 2.99 11.01 1.87
C PHE A 86 3.70 9.69 1.54
N ILE A 87 5.01 9.71 1.29
CA ILE A 87 5.80 8.50 1.01
C ILE A 87 5.69 7.49 2.16
N GLY A 88 5.84 7.94 3.40
CA GLY A 88 5.74 7.06 4.57
C GLY A 88 4.35 6.43 4.73
N ALA A 89 3.28 7.21 4.53
CA ALA A 89 1.91 6.72 4.57
C ALA A 89 1.65 5.71 3.43
N SER A 90 2.14 5.98 2.23
CA SER A 90 2.04 5.09 1.07
C SER A 90 2.76 3.77 1.31
N VAL A 91 3.98 3.79 1.86
CA VAL A 91 4.73 2.57 2.20
C VAL A 91 3.99 1.75 3.26
N ALA A 92 3.47 2.41 4.29
CA ALA A 92 2.70 1.75 5.34
C ALA A 92 1.40 1.13 4.82
N ALA A 93 0.70 1.79 3.89
CA ALA A 93 -0.56 1.32 3.33
C ALA A 93 -0.36 0.24 2.25
N TYR A 94 0.53 0.49 1.29
CA TYR A 94 0.52 -0.20 0.00
C TYR A 94 1.79 -0.99 -0.33
N CYS A 95 2.94 -0.72 0.30
CA CYS A 95 4.22 -1.32 -0.08
C CYS A 95 4.68 -2.38 0.93
N PRO A 96 4.06 -3.57 1.05
CA PRO A 96 4.37 -4.55 2.09
C PRO A 96 5.84 -5.00 2.08
N ARG A 97 6.51 -4.94 0.93
CA ARG A 97 7.93 -5.27 0.75
C ARG A 97 8.89 -4.22 1.33
N HIS A 98 8.42 -2.97 1.48
CA HIS A 98 9.23 -1.81 1.88
C HIS A 98 8.92 -1.32 3.31
N ARG A 99 8.04 -2.02 4.05
CA ARG A 99 7.63 -1.66 5.42
C ARG A 99 8.72 -1.85 6.49
N ALA A 100 9.78 -2.62 6.19
CA ALA A 100 10.77 -3.08 7.17
C ALA A 100 12.23 -2.75 6.78
N SER A 101 12.45 -1.79 5.88
CA SER A 101 13.78 -1.36 5.43
C SER A 101 14.12 0.06 5.85
#